data_AF-A0AA90SY27-F1
#
_entry.id   AF-A0AA90SY27-F1
#
_cell.length_a   1.000
_cell.length_b   1.000
_cell.length_c   1.000
_cell.angle_alpha   90.00
_cell.angle_beta   90.00
_cell.angle_gamma   90.00
#
_symmetry.space_group_name_H-M   'P 1'
#
loop_
_entity.id
_entity.type
_entity.pdbx_description
1 polymer ?
#
loop_
_entity_poly.entity_id
_entity_poly.type
_entity_poly.pdbx_seq_one_letter_code
_entity_poly.pdbx_strand_id
1 'polypeptide(L)'
;MRNKNDEIDSRLIARYCLAMEPEPWTPPPLEQRQLRAWTLRVQALKDIRQQEVNRLEAHTVAGMRDVAAHVTQHIVWLDAEINKLENEIDDHIDRHPGLKDDARLIASIPGIGMTTVARLLGHLGDIRRFDNAKAFAAFLGVTPKQRTSGSSVRGRTMVSKAGNSSLRAALFMPSMVARRHNPILRQFAERLLATGMSKKAVIGAVMHKLTHLIYGVIRTGAPFDANYLPNRLAIQDGI
;
A
#
# COMPACT_ATOMS: atom_id res chain seq x y z
N MET A 1 -29.06 9.28 16.07
CA MET A 1 -29.71 8.01 16.48
C MET A 1 -28.94 7.46 17.66
N ARG A 2 -29.61 7.12 18.77
CA ARG A 2 -28.97 6.78 20.06
C ARG A 2 -28.99 5.28 20.40
N ASN A 3 -29.74 4.47 19.63
CA ASN A 3 -29.81 3.02 19.79
C ASN A 3 -29.29 2.34 18.52
N LYS A 4 -28.35 1.39 18.70
CA LYS A 4 -27.72 0.60 17.65
C LYS A 4 -28.19 -0.84 17.82
N ASN A 5 -29.12 -1.29 16.97
CA ASN A 5 -29.60 -2.67 16.91
C ASN A 5 -29.83 -3.06 15.43
N ASP A 6 -29.84 -4.37 15.14
CA ASP A 6 -29.89 -4.88 13.76
C ASP A 6 -31.15 -4.43 13.00
N GLU A 7 -32.27 -4.23 13.70
CA GLU A 7 -33.51 -3.73 13.08
C GLU A 7 -33.37 -2.28 12.59
N ILE A 8 -32.82 -1.39 13.41
CA ILE A 8 -32.59 0.01 13.03
C ILE A 8 -31.50 0.09 11.95
N ASP A 9 -30.43 -0.70 12.08
CA ASP A 9 -29.32 -0.71 11.12
C ASP A 9 -29.78 -1.25 9.75
N SER A 10 -30.56 -2.34 9.71
CA SER A 10 -31.12 -2.86 8.44
C SER A 10 -32.07 -1.86 7.78
N ARG A 11 -32.93 -1.17 8.54
CA ARG A 11 -33.80 -0.11 8.02
C ARG A 11 -33.00 1.08 7.48
N LEU A 12 -31.90 1.45 8.14
CA LEU A 12 -31.00 2.52 7.69
C LEU A 12 -30.29 2.13 6.39
N ILE A 13 -29.78 0.89 6.30
CA ILE A 13 -29.14 0.35 5.10
C ILE A 13 -30.13 0.31 3.94
N ALA A 14 -31.36 -0.18 4.16
CA ALA A 14 -32.39 -0.21 3.13
C ALA A 14 -32.74 1.19 2.59
N ARG A 15 -32.88 2.19 3.49
CA ARG A 15 -33.10 3.59 3.09
C ARG A 15 -31.91 4.16 2.31
N TYR A 16 -30.69 3.84 2.73
CA TYR A 16 -29.48 4.25 2.00
C TYR A 16 -29.44 3.63 0.61
N CYS A 17 -29.70 2.32 0.48
CA CYS A 17 -29.73 1.62 -0.80
C CYS A 17 -30.82 2.16 -1.73
N LEU A 18 -32.00 2.50 -1.20
CA LEU A 18 -33.07 3.12 -1.99
C LEU A 18 -32.70 4.54 -2.45
N ALA A 19 -31.98 5.31 -1.63
CA ALA A 19 -31.66 6.70 -1.94
C ALA A 19 -30.41 6.86 -2.82
N MET A 20 -29.44 5.95 -2.71
CA MET A 20 -28.14 6.05 -3.37
C MET A 20 -27.95 5.05 -4.50
N GLU A 21 -28.85 4.07 -4.63
CA GLU A 21 -28.82 3.02 -5.65
C GLU A 21 -27.41 2.47 -5.93
N PRO A 22 -26.69 2.01 -4.88
CA PRO A 22 -25.30 1.62 -5.05
C PRO A 22 -25.19 0.40 -5.95
N GLU A 23 -24.16 0.41 -6.80
CA GLU A 23 -23.82 -0.73 -7.66
C GLU A 23 -23.68 -2.03 -6.84
N PRO A 24 -24.20 -3.17 -7.33
CA PRO A 24 -24.03 -4.45 -6.67
C PRO A 24 -22.56 -4.78 -6.45
N TRP A 25 -22.23 -5.22 -5.24
CA TRP A 25 -20.86 -5.66 -4.96
C TRP A 25 -20.55 -6.96 -5.71
N THR A 26 -19.46 -6.95 -6.45
CA THR A 26 -18.92 -8.15 -7.11
C THR A 26 -17.63 -8.62 -6.43
N PRO A 27 -17.47 -9.93 -6.17
CA PRO A 27 -16.23 -10.45 -5.62
C PRO A 27 -15.08 -10.25 -6.61
N PRO A 28 -13.85 -9.95 -6.12
CA PRO A 28 -12.69 -9.94 -6.98
C PRO A 28 -12.47 -11.31 -7.66
N PRO A 29 -11.90 -11.33 -8.88
CA PRO A 29 -11.52 -12.55 -9.57
C PRO A 29 -10.69 -13.51 -8.70
N LEU A 30 -10.73 -14.81 -9.00
CA LEU A 30 -10.09 -15.84 -8.18
C LEU A 30 -8.59 -15.61 -8.05
N GLU A 31 -7.93 -15.24 -9.14
CA GLU A 31 -6.52 -14.94 -9.22
C GLU A 31 -6.12 -13.78 -8.29
N GLN A 32 -6.96 -12.76 -8.15
CA GLN A 32 -6.72 -11.65 -7.21
C GLN A 32 -6.91 -12.10 -5.76
N ARG A 33 -7.94 -12.92 -5.49
CA ARG A 33 -8.20 -13.46 -4.14
C ARG A 33 -7.09 -14.40 -3.68
N GLN A 34 -6.58 -15.25 -4.57
CA GLN A 34 -5.43 -16.12 -4.31
C GLN A 34 -4.16 -15.30 -4.04
N LEU A 35 -3.86 -14.31 -4.88
CA LEU A 35 -2.72 -13.40 -4.66
C LEU A 35 -2.84 -12.68 -3.31
N ARG A 36 -4.04 -12.24 -2.94
CA ARG A 36 -4.30 -11.65 -1.61
C ARG A 36 -4.01 -12.63 -0.48
N ALA A 37 -4.46 -13.88 -0.60
CA ALA A 37 -4.27 -14.89 0.43
C ALA A 37 -2.77 -15.20 0.62
N TRP A 38 -2.02 -15.37 -0.46
CA TRP A 38 -0.59 -15.63 -0.39
C TRP A 38 0.20 -14.43 0.13
N THR A 39 -0.10 -13.21 -0.30
CA THR A 39 0.58 -12.01 0.23
C THR A 39 0.32 -11.79 1.71
N LEU A 40 -0.89 -12.12 2.20
CA LEU A 40 -1.19 -12.13 3.64
C LEU A 40 -0.42 -13.23 4.37
N ARG A 41 -0.31 -14.43 3.78
CA ARG A 41 0.44 -15.54 4.36
C ARG A 41 1.93 -15.23 4.48
N VAL A 42 2.55 -14.67 3.43
CA VAL A 42 3.95 -14.23 3.45
C VAL A 42 4.16 -13.19 4.54
N GLN A 43 3.26 -12.21 4.69
CA GLN A 43 3.38 -11.23 5.76
C GLN A 43 3.30 -11.89 7.15
N ALA A 44 2.36 -12.83 7.35
CA ALA A 44 2.24 -13.54 8.62
C ALA A 44 3.51 -14.35 8.96
N LEU A 45 4.11 -15.02 7.97
CA LEU A 45 5.37 -15.74 8.16
C LEU A 45 6.53 -14.79 8.49
N LYS A 46 6.62 -13.63 7.83
CA LYS A 46 7.62 -12.60 8.15
C LYS A 46 7.46 -12.06 9.57
N ASP A 47 6.22 -11.89 10.03
CA ASP A 47 5.93 -11.44 11.39
C ASP A 47 6.38 -12.51 12.42
N ILE A 48 6.08 -13.79 12.17
CA ILE A 48 6.54 -14.92 13.01
C ILE A 48 8.08 -14.99 13.01
N ARG A 49 8.70 -14.89 11.83
CA ARG A 49 10.16 -14.89 11.69
C ARG A 49 10.79 -13.77 12.51
N GLN A 50 10.24 -12.57 12.47
CA GLN A 50 10.76 -11.46 13.28
C GLN A 50 10.63 -11.75 14.77
N GLN A 51 9.55 -12.39 15.21
CA GLN A 51 9.41 -12.83 16.60
C GLN A 51 10.48 -13.87 16.97
N GLU A 52 10.76 -14.83 16.10
CA GLU A 52 11.81 -15.83 16.34
C GLU A 52 13.21 -15.22 16.36
N VAL A 53 13.52 -14.26 15.49
CA VAL A 53 14.80 -13.53 15.53
C VAL A 53 14.97 -12.82 16.88
N ASN A 54 13.92 -12.15 17.36
CA ASN A 54 13.97 -11.48 18.67
C ASN A 54 14.14 -12.50 19.82
N ARG A 55 13.52 -13.69 19.72
CA ARG A 55 13.72 -14.78 20.69
C ARG A 55 15.14 -15.34 20.66
N LEU A 56 15.71 -15.51 19.47
CA LEU A 56 17.07 -15.98 19.29
C LEU A 56 18.06 -15.05 19.99
N GLU A 57 17.90 -13.73 19.80
CA GLU A 57 18.71 -12.73 20.49
C GLU A 57 18.60 -12.87 22.01
N ALA A 58 17.37 -12.97 22.54
CA ALA A 58 17.15 -13.14 23.98
C ALA A 58 17.78 -14.41 24.55
N HIS A 59 17.63 -15.56 23.88
CA HIS A 59 18.23 -16.83 24.32
C HIS A 59 19.75 -16.83 24.21
N THR A 60 20.29 -16.19 23.18
CA THR A 60 21.74 -16.05 23.00
C THR A 60 22.36 -15.24 24.14
N VAL A 61 21.73 -14.10 24.49
CA VAL A 61 22.17 -13.25 25.62
C VAL A 61 22.06 -14.00 26.95
N ALA A 62 21.01 -14.81 27.14
CA ALA A 62 20.81 -15.62 28.34
C ALA A 62 21.71 -16.87 28.43
N GLY A 63 22.52 -17.17 27.40
CA GLY A 63 23.40 -18.34 27.36
C GLY A 63 22.69 -19.68 27.12
N MET A 64 21.41 -19.67 26.74
CA MET A 64 20.59 -20.87 26.51
C MET A 64 20.82 -21.42 25.09
N ARG A 65 22.01 -22.02 24.87
CA ARG A 65 22.48 -22.44 23.54
C ARG A 65 21.62 -23.52 22.87
N ASP A 66 21.10 -24.45 23.67
CA ASP A 66 20.20 -25.52 23.23
C ASP A 66 18.89 -24.94 22.68
N VAL A 67 18.22 -24.06 23.42
CA VAL A 67 16.99 -23.40 23.00
C VAL A 67 17.25 -22.50 21.78
N ALA A 68 18.37 -21.77 21.76
CA ALA A 68 18.78 -20.95 20.62
C ALA A 68 18.95 -21.77 19.33
N ALA A 69 19.44 -23.01 19.41
CA ALA A 69 19.55 -23.90 18.25
C ALA A 69 18.17 -24.28 17.69
N HIS A 70 17.19 -24.60 18.54
CA HIS A 70 15.81 -24.88 18.12
C HIS A 70 15.15 -23.67 17.43
N VAL A 71 15.33 -22.46 17.99
CA VAL A 71 14.82 -21.23 17.37
C VAL A 71 15.47 -20.97 16.01
N THR A 72 16.79 -21.19 15.91
CA THR A 72 17.53 -21.06 14.64
C THR A 72 16.96 -22.01 13.58
N GLN A 73 16.68 -23.27 13.93
CA GLN A 73 16.08 -24.23 13.00
C GLN A 73 14.71 -23.76 12.50
N HIS A 74 13.89 -23.15 13.37
CA HIS A 74 12.59 -22.60 12.97
C HIS A 74 12.77 -21.39 12.03
N ILE A 75 13.74 -20.50 12.28
CA ILE A 75 14.05 -19.37 11.39
C ILE A 75 14.45 -19.87 10.00
N VAL A 76 15.31 -20.89 9.91
CA VAL A 76 15.72 -21.49 8.63
C VAL A 76 14.53 -22.05 7.87
N TRP A 77 13.61 -22.74 8.56
CA TRP A 77 12.38 -23.23 7.93
C TRP A 77 11.48 -22.09 7.45
N LEU A 78 11.31 -21.04 8.26
CA LEU A 78 10.51 -19.86 7.91
C LEU A 78 11.10 -19.13 6.69
N ASP A 79 12.41 -18.99 6.61
CA ASP A 79 13.10 -18.40 5.46
C ASP A 79 12.85 -19.19 4.18
N ALA A 80 12.95 -20.52 4.23
CA ALA A 80 12.66 -21.38 3.09
C ALA A 80 11.19 -21.27 2.63
N GLU A 81 10.24 -21.27 3.58
CA GLU A 81 8.81 -21.20 3.27
C GLU A 81 8.40 -19.82 2.74
N ILE A 82 8.99 -18.73 3.27
CA ILE A 82 8.79 -17.37 2.74
C ILE A 82 9.26 -17.30 1.29
N ASN A 83 10.49 -17.75 1.00
CA ASN A 83 11.05 -17.72 -0.35
C ASN A 83 10.21 -18.55 -1.33
N LYS A 84 9.74 -19.73 -0.91
CA LYS A 84 8.85 -20.58 -1.70
C LYS A 84 7.57 -19.84 -2.08
N LEU A 85 6.89 -19.24 -1.11
CA LEU A 85 5.64 -18.50 -1.37
C LEU A 85 5.85 -17.23 -2.18
N GLU A 86 6.98 -16.54 -2.03
CA GLU A 86 7.33 -15.39 -2.86
C GLU A 86 7.52 -15.81 -4.33
N ASN A 87 8.17 -16.96 -4.58
CA ASN A 87 8.26 -17.52 -5.94
C ASN A 87 6.90 -17.94 -6.49
N GLU A 88 6.04 -18.57 -5.68
CA GLU A 88 4.66 -18.91 -6.09
C GLU A 88 3.83 -17.68 -6.44
N ILE A 89 4.04 -16.57 -5.74
CA ILE A 89 3.40 -15.28 -6.03
C ILE A 89 3.88 -14.71 -7.38
N ASP A 90 5.18 -14.71 -7.62
CA ASP A 90 5.75 -14.18 -8.88
C ASP A 90 5.27 -15.01 -10.07
N ASP A 91 5.34 -16.33 -9.97
CA ASP A 91 4.78 -17.27 -10.95
C ASP A 91 3.29 -17.02 -11.23
N HIS A 92 2.52 -16.76 -10.19
CA HIS A 92 1.09 -16.51 -10.34
C HIS A 92 0.77 -15.19 -11.02
N ILE A 93 1.54 -14.14 -10.72
CA ILE A 93 1.45 -12.88 -11.46
C ILE A 93 1.77 -13.13 -12.94
N ASP A 94 2.82 -13.91 -13.22
CA ASP A 94 3.26 -14.19 -14.59
C ASP A 94 2.27 -15.01 -15.43
N ARG A 95 1.53 -15.93 -14.80
CA ARG A 95 0.50 -16.76 -15.47
C ARG A 95 -0.80 -16.01 -15.77
N HIS A 96 -1.01 -14.82 -15.22
CA HIS A 96 -2.23 -14.04 -15.41
C HIS A 96 -1.91 -12.70 -16.13
N PRO A 97 -2.21 -12.57 -17.44
CA PRO A 97 -1.79 -11.41 -18.24
C PRO A 97 -2.19 -10.05 -17.64
N GLY A 98 -3.41 -9.92 -17.12
CA GLY A 98 -3.85 -8.68 -16.48
C GLY A 98 -3.07 -8.32 -15.21
N LEU A 99 -2.71 -9.30 -14.39
CA LEU A 99 -1.86 -9.08 -13.22
C LEU A 99 -0.43 -8.74 -13.64
N LYS A 100 0.10 -9.44 -14.65
CA LYS A 100 1.44 -9.21 -15.18
C LYS A 100 1.61 -7.80 -15.75
N ASP A 101 0.64 -7.33 -16.53
CA ASP A 101 0.66 -5.99 -17.10
C ASP A 101 0.57 -4.92 -16.01
N ASP A 102 -0.34 -5.06 -15.06
CA ASP A 102 -0.45 -4.13 -13.93
C ASP A 102 0.81 -4.15 -13.06
N ALA A 103 1.40 -5.34 -12.85
CA ALA A 103 2.65 -5.47 -12.11
C ALA A 103 3.80 -4.75 -12.81
N ARG A 104 3.96 -4.94 -14.12
CA ARG A 104 4.97 -4.27 -14.96
C ARG A 104 4.83 -2.75 -14.90
N LEU A 105 3.59 -2.24 -14.99
CA LEU A 105 3.32 -0.80 -14.93
C LEU A 105 3.68 -0.23 -13.55
N ILE A 106 3.27 -0.88 -12.46
CA ILE A 106 3.59 -0.40 -11.11
C ILE A 106 5.09 -0.49 -10.82
N ALA A 107 5.73 -1.61 -11.20
CA ALA A 107 7.16 -1.84 -11.01
C ALA A 107 8.05 -0.87 -11.80
N SER A 108 7.52 -0.25 -12.86
CA SER A 108 8.26 0.78 -13.61
C SER A 108 8.54 2.04 -12.79
N ILE A 109 7.82 2.28 -11.68
CA ILE A 109 8.03 3.42 -10.80
C ILE A 109 9.27 3.17 -9.92
N PRO A 110 10.34 3.98 -10.01
CA PRO A 110 11.53 3.78 -9.20
C PRO A 110 11.22 3.82 -7.70
N GLY A 111 11.70 2.81 -6.98
CA GLY A 111 11.50 2.64 -5.54
C GLY A 111 10.32 1.76 -5.13
N ILE A 112 9.57 1.20 -6.08
CA ILE A 112 8.62 0.12 -5.82
C ILE A 112 9.24 -1.23 -6.23
N GLY A 113 9.32 -2.18 -5.30
CA GLY A 113 9.77 -3.55 -5.57
C GLY A 113 8.61 -4.54 -5.73
N MET A 114 8.86 -5.71 -6.31
CA MET A 114 7.83 -6.68 -6.68
C MET A 114 6.99 -7.17 -5.49
N THR A 115 7.59 -7.34 -4.31
CA THR A 115 6.83 -7.67 -3.08
C THR A 115 5.75 -6.64 -2.74
N THR A 116 6.03 -5.35 -3.00
CA THR A 116 5.03 -4.28 -2.80
C THR A 116 3.96 -4.34 -3.87
N VAL A 117 4.38 -4.56 -5.13
CA VAL A 117 3.47 -4.71 -6.27
C VAL A 117 2.47 -5.84 -6.01
N ALA A 118 2.94 -7.03 -5.67
CA ALA A 118 2.09 -8.18 -5.36
C ALA A 118 1.07 -7.86 -4.26
N ARG A 119 1.52 -7.22 -3.17
CA ARG A 119 0.65 -6.83 -2.05
C ARG A 119 -0.41 -5.81 -2.48
N LEU A 120 -0.04 -4.84 -3.30
CA LEU A 120 -0.97 -3.85 -3.85
C LEU A 120 -2.02 -4.53 -4.73
N LEU A 121 -1.59 -5.35 -5.70
CA LEU A 121 -2.50 -6.04 -6.62
C LEU A 121 -3.48 -6.97 -5.89
N GLY A 122 -2.99 -7.77 -4.93
CA GLY A 122 -3.85 -8.67 -4.15
C GLY A 122 -4.88 -7.93 -3.28
N HIS A 123 -4.52 -6.80 -2.69
CA HIS A 123 -5.41 -6.08 -1.76
C HIS A 123 -6.32 -5.06 -2.43
N LEU A 124 -5.89 -4.45 -3.53
CA LEU A 124 -6.62 -3.39 -4.18
C LEU A 124 -7.65 -3.93 -5.17
N GLY A 125 -7.39 -5.07 -5.79
CA GLY A 125 -8.11 -5.47 -6.99
C GLY A 125 -7.92 -4.44 -8.11
N ASP A 126 -8.89 -4.31 -9.01
CA ASP A 126 -8.77 -3.36 -10.11
C ASP A 126 -8.77 -1.90 -9.62
N ILE A 127 -7.63 -1.22 -9.79
CA ILE A 127 -7.42 0.19 -9.44
C ILE A 127 -8.25 1.11 -10.37
N ARG A 128 -8.65 0.62 -11.55
CA ARG A 128 -9.41 1.41 -12.53
C ARG A 128 -10.84 1.72 -12.08
N ARG A 129 -11.34 1.03 -11.04
CA ARG A 129 -12.66 1.29 -10.43
C ARG A 129 -12.75 2.62 -9.69
N PHE A 130 -11.62 3.24 -9.37
CA PHE A 130 -11.61 4.55 -8.72
C PHE A 130 -11.70 5.64 -9.78
N ASP A 131 -12.60 6.61 -9.60
CA ASP A 131 -12.78 7.70 -10.56
C ASP A 131 -11.54 8.58 -10.73
N ASN A 132 -10.76 8.72 -9.65
CA ASN A 132 -9.59 9.56 -9.63
C ASN A 132 -8.57 9.13 -8.56
N ALA A 133 -7.34 9.62 -8.73
CA ALA A 133 -6.23 9.35 -7.82
C ALA A 133 -6.49 9.79 -6.37
N LYS A 134 -7.33 10.82 -6.14
CA LYS A 134 -7.65 11.27 -4.77
C LYS A 134 -8.55 10.26 -4.06
N ALA A 135 -9.54 9.70 -4.75
CA ALA A 135 -10.39 8.62 -4.23
C ALA A 135 -9.55 7.38 -3.91
N PHE A 136 -8.64 7.01 -4.82
CA PHE A 136 -7.69 5.92 -4.59
C PHE A 136 -6.79 6.17 -3.36
N ALA A 137 -6.23 7.38 -3.22
CA ALA A 137 -5.42 7.76 -2.06
C ALA A 137 -6.22 7.77 -0.74
N ALA A 138 -7.49 8.16 -0.79
CA ALA A 138 -8.38 8.12 0.37
C ALA A 138 -8.67 6.67 0.80
N PHE A 139 -8.92 5.78 -0.16
CA PHE A 139 -9.11 4.34 0.08
C PHE A 139 -7.88 3.70 0.76
N LEU A 140 -6.69 4.06 0.27
CA LEU A 140 -5.41 3.63 0.87
C LEU A 140 -5.13 4.27 2.25
N GLY A 141 -5.89 5.30 2.63
CA GLY A 141 -5.70 6.00 3.88
C GLY A 141 -4.36 6.75 3.94
N VAL A 142 -3.91 7.30 2.81
CA VAL A 142 -2.67 8.11 2.72
C VAL A 142 -2.96 9.60 2.52
N THR A 143 -4.20 10.02 2.75
CA THR A 143 -4.61 11.42 2.69
C THR A 143 -4.44 12.11 4.05
N PRO A 144 -4.04 13.40 4.08
CA PRO A 144 -4.00 14.17 5.31
C PRO A 144 -5.42 14.41 5.84
N LYS A 145 -5.60 14.28 7.16
CA LYS A 145 -6.82 14.60 7.88
C LYS A 145 -6.52 15.73 8.86
N GLN A 146 -7.22 16.85 8.69
CA GLN A 146 -7.20 17.93 9.68
C GLN A 146 -8.02 17.51 10.92
N ARG A 147 -7.55 17.91 12.10
CA ARG A 147 -8.23 17.64 13.37
C ARG A 147 -8.63 18.98 13.99
N THR A 148 -9.70 19.55 13.47
CA THR A 148 -10.32 20.77 13.98
C THR A 148 -11.66 20.45 14.65
N SER A 149 -11.95 21.10 15.77
CA SER A 149 -13.25 21.02 16.46
C SER A 149 -13.58 22.38 17.07
N GLY A 150 -14.72 22.94 16.65
CA GLY A 150 -15.10 24.31 17.02
C GLY A 150 -14.03 25.34 16.64
N SER A 151 -13.95 26.43 17.41
CA SER A 151 -12.94 27.49 17.24
C SER A 151 -11.63 27.22 18.00
N SER A 152 -11.62 26.27 18.96
CA SER A 152 -10.55 26.13 19.95
C SER A 152 -9.64 24.92 19.74
N VAL A 153 -10.08 23.86 19.05
CA VAL A 153 -9.24 22.68 18.80
C VAL A 153 -8.57 22.81 17.44
N ARG A 154 -7.25 23.02 17.44
CA ARG A 154 -6.38 22.95 16.24
C ARG A 154 -5.33 21.87 16.44
N GLY A 155 -5.73 20.62 16.27
CA GLY A 155 -4.82 19.48 16.34
C GLY A 155 -3.90 19.39 15.13
N ARG A 156 -2.75 18.72 15.29
CA ARG A 156 -1.82 18.46 14.19
C ARG A 156 -2.51 17.70 13.05
N THR A 157 -2.30 18.14 11.82
CA THR A 157 -2.70 17.39 10.62
C THR A 157 -1.93 16.07 10.56
N MET A 158 -2.66 14.96 10.52
CA MET A 158 -2.10 13.60 10.52
C MET A 158 -2.65 12.83 9.32
N VAL A 159 -1.95 11.78 8.91
CA VAL A 159 -2.47 10.86 7.88
C VAL A 159 -3.75 10.18 8.40
N SER A 160 -4.77 10.07 7.54
CA SER A 160 -6.06 9.45 7.86
C SER A 160 -5.90 7.98 8.26
N LYS A 161 -6.62 7.57 9.31
CA LYS A 161 -6.72 6.16 9.74
C LYS A 161 -7.93 5.43 9.15
N ALA A 162 -8.74 6.10 8.31
CA ALA A 162 -9.98 5.53 7.77
C ALA A 162 -9.75 4.47 6.68
N GLY A 163 -8.59 4.46 6.02
CA GLY A 163 -8.22 3.46 5.01
C GLY A 163 -7.49 2.25 5.57
N ASN A 164 -7.24 1.26 4.71
CA ASN A 164 -6.64 -0.02 5.09
C ASN A 164 -5.22 0.15 5.67
N SER A 165 -5.01 -0.30 6.91
CA SER A 165 -3.73 -0.18 7.62
C SER A 165 -2.60 -0.99 6.99
N SER A 166 -2.90 -2.19 6.47
CA SER A 166 -1.94 -3.08 5.79
C SER A 166 -1.42 -2.43 4.52
N LEU A 167 -2.30 -1.86 3.70
CA LEU A 167 -1.92 -1.14 2.48
C LEU A 167 -1.12 0.13 2.77
N ARG A 168 -1.52 0.88 3.80
CA ARG A 168 -0.76 2.07 4.24
C ARG A 168 0.64 1.70 4.69
N ALA A 169 0.80 0.61 5.45
CA ALA A 169 2.10 0.10 5.87
C ALA A 169 2.95 -0.35 4.67
N ALA A 170 2.33 -1.02 3.69
CA ALA A 170 2.99 -1.47 2.46
C ALA A 170 3.65 -0.33 1.67
N LEU A 171 3.07 0.88 1.71
CA LEU A 171 3.59 2.04 0.97
C LEU A 171 4.73 2.78 1.70
N PHE A 172 4.93 2.53 3.00
CA PHE A 172 5.89 3.28 3.81
C PHE A 172 7.34 3.03 3.37
N MET A 173 7.76 1.77 3.32
CA MET A 173 9.12 1.39 2.89
C MET A 173 9.41 1.81 1.44
N PRO A 174 8.54 1.52 0.45
CA PRO A 174 8.69 2.03 -0.91
C PRO A 174 8.82 3.55 -0.98
N SER A 175 8.06 4.30 -0.19
CA SER A 175 8.16 5.76 -0.17
C SER A 175 9.51 6.27 0.35
N MET A 176 10.13 5.56 1.29
CA MET A 176 11.48 5.91 1.74
C MET A 176 12.53 5.69 0.65
N VAL A 177 12.40 4.59 -0.10
CA VAL A 177 13.28 4.26 -1.23
C VAL A 177 13.04 5.21 -2.41
N ALA A 178 11.79 5.41 -2.80
CA ALA A 178 11.39 6.27 -3.90
C ALA A 178 11.80 7.73 -3.67
N ARG A 179 11.78 8.22 -2.43
CA ARG A 179 12.34 9.55 -2.12
C ARG A 179 13.83 9.70 -2.48
N ARG A 180 14.59 8.60 -2.50
CA ARG A 180 16.02 8.62 -2.86
C ARG A 180 16.24 8.42 -4.35
N HIS A 181 15.50 7.50 -4.96
CA HIS A 181 15.78 7.02 -6.32
C HIS A 181 14.82 7.55 -7.39
N ASN A 182 13.60 7.95 -7.04
CA ASN A 182 12.66 8.54 -7.99
C ASN A 182 12.90 10.06 -8.09
N PRO A 183 13.27 10.60 -9.26
CA PRO A 183 13.65 12.01 -9.39
C PRO A 183 12.50 12.98 -9.01
N ILE A 184 11.26 12.66 -9.39
CA ILE A 184 10.08 13.48 -9.07
C ILE A 184 9.83 13.50 -7.56
N LEU A 185 9.94 12.34 -6.90
CA LEU A 185 9.67 12.23 -5.46
C LEU A 185 10.83 12.75 -4.61
N ARG A 186 12.07 12.65 -5.09
CA ARG A 186 13.25 13.25 -4.48
C ARG A 186 13.12 14.77 -4.42
N GLN A 187 12.95 15.41 -5.56
CA GLN A 187 12.80 16.87 -5.64
C GLN A 187 11.59 17.35 -4.82
N PHE A 188 10.48 16.62 -4.89
CA PHE A 188 9.29 16.93 -4.09
C PHE A 188 9.58 16.89 -2.58
N ALA A 189 10.27 15.86 -2.11
CA ALA A 189 10.58 15.71 -0.70
C ALA A 189 11.60 16.72 -0.19
N GLU A 190 12.63 17.03 -0.99
CA GLU A 190 13.63 18.07 -0.67
C GLU A 190 12.96 19.43 -0.50
N ARG A 191 12.05 19.79 -1.41
CA ARG A 191 11.26 21.01 -1.29
C ARG A 191 10.44 21.06 0.00
N LEU A 192 9.78 19.97 0.39
CA LEU A 192 9.01 19.91 1.64
C LEU A 192 9.90 19.98 2.89
N LEU A 193 11.10 19.40 2.83
CA LEU A 193 12.07 19.51 3.93
C LEU A 193 12.55 20.95 4.09
N ALA A 194 12.77 21.67 2.98
CA ALA A 194 13.17 23.07 2.99
C ALA A 194 12.12 24.01 3.62
N THR A 195 10.83 23.64 3.62
CA THR A 195 9.79 24.41 4.33
C THR A 195 9.70 24.10 5.83
N GLY A 196 10.65 23.33 6.39
CA GLY A 196 10.67 22.95 7.80
C GLY A 196 9.72 21.80 8.18
N MET A 197 9.16 21.08 7.21
CA MET A 197 8.31 19.92 7.54
C MET A 197 9.13 18.78 8.15
N SER A 198 8.60 18.15 9.20
CA SER A 198 9.23 17.00 9.83
C SER A 198 9.42 15.83 8.84
N LYS A 199 10.53 15.10 8.95
CA LYS A 199 10.86 13.93 8.09
C LYS A 199 9.71 12.94 7.93
N LYS A 200 8.99 12.64 9.02
CA LYS A 200 7.84 11.71 9.00
C LYS A 200 6.65 12.25 8.21
N ALA A 201 6.37 13.56 8.30
CA ALA A 201 5.32 14.20 7.52
C ALA A 201 5.68 14.22 6.02
N VAL A 202 6.95 14.45 5.69
CA VAL A 202 7.44 14.36 4.31
C VAL A 202 7.25 12.95 3.74
N ILE A 203 7.55 11.89 4.51
CA ILE A 203 7.29 10.51 4.05
C ILE A 203 5.78 10.31 3.77
N GLY A 204 4.90 10.80 4.64
CA GLY A 204 3.46 10.74 4.39
C GLY A 204 3.03 11.44 3.10
N ALA A 205 3.62 12.60 2.80
CA ALA A 205 3.37 13.31 1.54
C ALA A 205 3.94 12.55 0.32
N VAL A 206 5.10 11.90 0.47
CA VAL A 206 5.66 11.03 -0.58
C VAL A 206 4.77 9.82 -0.81
N MET A 207 4.23 9.17 0.23
CA MET A 207 3.27 8.06 0.09
C MET A 207 2.03 8.49 -0.71
N HIS A 208 1.48 9.67 -0.40
CA HIS A 208 0.37 10.24 -1.14
C HIS A 208 0.72 10.46 -2.62
N LYS A 209 1.88 11.07 -2.90
CA LYS A 209 2.31 11.33 -4.29
C LYS A 209 2.65 10.04 -5.05
N LEU A 210 3.27 9.06 -4.39
CA LEU A 210 3.55 7.73 -4.95
C LEU A 210 2.25 7.01 -5.34
N THR A 211 1.21 7.14 -4.52
CA THR A 211 -0.12 6.60 -4.80
C THR A 211 -0.73 7.21 -6.06
N HIS A 212 -0.53 8.51 -6.29
CA HIS A 212 -0.95 9.15 -7.53
C HIS A 212 -0.18 8.65 -8.76
N LEU A 213 1.12 8.36 -8.61
CA LEU A 213 1.91 7.78 -9.70
C LEU A 213 1.43 6.36 -10.04
N ILE A 214 1.16 5.53 -9.02
CA ILE A 214 0.60 4.17 -9.19
C ILE A 214 -0.74 4.24 -9.95
N TYR A 215 -1.64 5.13 -9.52
CA TYR A 215 -2.91 5.33 -10.24
C TYR A 215 -2.68 5.79 -11.68
N GLY A 216 -1.74 6.72 -11.88
CA GLY A 216 -1.40 7.26 -13.19
C GLY A 216 -0.97 6.19 -14.18
N VAL A 217 0.04 5.39 -13.85
CA VAL A 217 0.58 4.35 -14.77
C VAL A 217 -0.45 3.28 -15.11
N ILE A 218 -1.29 2.89 -14.15
CA ILE A 218 -2.37 1.92 -14.39
C ILE A 218 -3.46 2.52 -15.28
N ARG A 219 -3.85 3.79 -15.05
CA ARG A 219 -4.93 4.43 -15.81
C ARG A 219 -4.52 4.76 -17.24
N THR A 220 -3.25 5.12 -17.47
CA THR A 220 -2.74 5.40 -18.82
C THR A 220 -2.30 4.15 -19.57
N GLY A 221 -2.02 3.05 -18.86
CA GLY A 221 -1.41 1.85 -19.46
C GLY A 221 0.04 2.08 -19.90
N ALA A 222 0.64 3.21 -19.52
CA ALA A 222 2.00 3.59 -19.90
C ALA A 222 2.95 3.44 -18.70
N PRO A 223 4.17 2.91 -18.90
CA PRO A 223 5.20 2.90 -17.87
C PRO A 223 5.50 4.30 -17.33
N PHE A 224 6.02 4.34 -16.10
CA PHE A 224 6.46 5.57 -15.48
C PHE A 224 7.51 6.27 -16.34
N ASP A 225 7.22 7.52 -16.68
CA ASP A 225 8.15 8.45 -17.32
C ASP A 225 8.28 9.69 -16.43
N ALA A 226 9.51 9.99 -16.01
CA ALA A 226 9.82 11.17 -15.21
C ALA A 226 9.55 12.48 -15.97
N ASN A 227 9.55 12.44 -17.30
CA ASN A 227 9.39 13.59 -18.21
C ASN A 227 7.99 13.69 -18.81
N TYR A 228 7.02 12.89 -18.35
CA TYR A 228 5.67 12.84 -18.90
C TYR A 228 4.98 14.21 -19.00
N LEU A 229 5.07 15.05 -17.95
CA LEU A 229 4.48 16.39 -17.93
C LEU A 229 5.22 17.38 -18.85
N PRO A 230 6.56 17.53 -18.75
CA PRO A 230 7.34 18.33 -19.71
C PRO A 230 7.05 17.98 -21.17
N ASN A 231 7.03 16.69 -21.51
CA ASN A 231 6.80 16.23 -22.88
C ASN A 231 5.41 16.62 -23.39
N ARG A 232 4.38 16.52 -22.53
CA ARG A 232 3.00 16.84 -22.91
C ARG A 232 2.77 18.35 -23.08
N LEU A 233 3.44 19.17 -22.28
CA LEU A 233 3.42 20.64 -22.41
C LEU A 233 4.17 21.07 -23.68
N ALA A 234 5.33 20.49 -23.97
CA ALA A 234 6.09 20.77 -25.19
C ALA A 234 5.31 20.43 -26.47
N ILE A 235 4.48 19.38 -26.45
CA ILE A 235 3.58 19.03 -27.57
C ILE A 235 2.43 20.05 -27.70
N GLN A 236 1.96 20.62 -26.59
CA GLN A 236 0.88 21.63 -26.60
C GLN A 236 1.38 23.01 -27.08
N ASP A 237 2.64 23.34 -26.79
CA ASP A 237 3.27 24.61 -27.20
C ASP A 237 3.87 24.59 -28.63
N GLY A 238 3.80 23.44 -29.32
CA GLY A 238 4.40 23.18 -30.64
C GLY A 238 3.43 23.19 -31.83
N ILE A 239 2.27 23.85 -31.73
CA ILE A 239 1.32 24.10 -32.83
C ILE A 239 1.11 25.61 -32.97
#